data_AF-A0A971VQL9-F1
#
_entry.id   AF-A0A971VQL9-F1
#
_cell.length_a   1.000
_cell.length_b   1.000
_cell.length_c   1.000
_cell.angle_alpha   90.00
_cell.angle_beta   90.00
_cell.angle_gamma   90.00
#
_symmetry.space_group_name_H-M   'P 1'
#
loop_
_entity.id
_entity.type
_entity.pdbx_description
1 polymer ?
#
loop_
_entity_poly.entity_id
_entity_poly.type
_entity_poly.pdbx_seq_one_letter_code
_entity_poly.pdbx_strand_id
1 'polypeptide(L)'
;MNKFHKLICIILCLAAVFALPLTALADEEETTNYFDYYGSDLDKEDEREKDKNAFDAASEFSDPNGRLLVVSNKGDWRNFPENSLEAVLSAFEKGADIVKVNVKQLKDGSFVLMADDTTGRTCYGGDDKPLKELTAEEIKKYRLLSGVGEKMSRQTNFEVPFLYDVLGAVQGKGMLMLDFDWALRDVLYNVVKDRDMLGDVIFYTEAKAKDIGEWASGLEVKPHIMSGYKSNIVFMIGSYIKKSFEGGAEAVRLATKNPYGVIFDNFTMKKFESVGRAAIDLTDPNLCGSREDTEKWWNDVVSRGYSIIITDYPEELSEYAKETEYAKTQLREAYKRYKEQWVLPEFKSYTFGDYKRAYLWAVSDAEEYLSGRVRSKYDYLTARAALERAAVNIEKNFTALQEGVAGLTITPPRILVAALSIIAVVSVQIYFHKKKKTEEKSVKC
;
A
#
# COMPACT_ATOMS: atom_id res chain seq x y z
N MET A 1 44.39 12.74 -44.98
CA MET A 1 43.80 13.77 -44.10
C MET A 1 42.59 14.55 -44.68
N ASN A 2 42.42 14.79 -45.99
CA ASN A 2 41.29 15.64 -46.46
C ASN A 2 39.96 14.95 -46.85
N LYS A 3 39.88 13.60 -46.87
CA LYS A 3 38.62 12.86 -47.13
C LYS A 3 37.86 12.44 -45.86
N PHE A 4 38.49 12.54 -44.69
CA PHE A 4 37.85 12.19 -43.41
C PHE A 4 37.16 13.42 -42.77
N HIS A 5 37.74 14.62 -42.90
CA HIS A 5 37.15 15.87 -42.41
C HIS A 5 35.90 16.31 -43.21
N LYS A 6 35.87 16.13 -44.53
CA LYS A 6 34.67 16.43 -45.35
C LYS A 6 33.51 15.46 -45.08
N LEU A 7 33.81 14.22 -44.69
CA LEU A 7 32.80 13.23 -44.29
C LEU A 7 32.22 13.56 -42.91
N ILE A 8 33.05 14.03 -41.98
CA ILE A 8 32.65 14.53 -40.65
C ILE A 8 31.79 15.80 -40.76
N CYS A 9 32.11 16.74 -41.67
CA CYS A 9 31.29 17.93 -41.90
C CYS A 9 29.91 17.62 -42.50
N ILE A 10 29.79 16.61 -43.38
CA ILE A 10 28.48 16.21 -43.96
C ILE A 10 27.64 15.47 -42.92
N ILE A 11 28.27 14.67 -42.06
CA ILE A 11 27.59 13.97 -40.95
C ILE A 11 27.16 14.97 -39.85
N LEU A 12 27.94 16.02 -39.56
CA LEU A 12 27.55 17.11 -38.64
C LEU A 12 26.47 18.04 -39.23
N CYS A 13 26.44 18.25 -40.55
CA CYS A 13 25.31 18.94 -41.21
C CYS A 13 24.02 18.11 -41.20
N LEU A 14 24.11 16.77 -41.20
CA LEU A 14 22.96 15.89 -40.98
C LEU A 14 22.49 15.92 -39.52
N ALA A 15 23.39 16.06 -38.54
CA ALA A 15 23.03 16.22 -37.12
C ALA A 15 22.35 17.57 -36.80
N ALA A 16 22.59 18.63 -37.57
CA ALA A 16 21.96 19.94 -37.38
C ALA A 16 20.52 20.05 -37.93
N VAL A 17 20.08 19.12 -38.77
CA VAL A 17 18.68 19.05 -39.26
C VAL A 17 17.79 18.23 -38.31
N PHE A 18 18.39 17.53 -37.35
CA PHE A 18 17.70 16.77 -36.29
C PHE A 18 17.61 17.52 -34.94
N ALA A 19 17.88 18.82 -34.90
CA ALA A 19 17.84 19.64 -33.68
C ALA A 19 16.74 20.73 -33.71
N LEU A 20 15.53 20.35 -33.24
CA LEU A 20 14.50 21.16 -32.52
C LEU A 20 13.85 22.39 -33.24
N PRO A 21 12.78 22.97 -32.67
CA PRO A 21 11.46 22.41 -32.34
C PRO A 21 10.33 23.21 -33.04
N LEU A 22 9.09 22.72 -33.17
CA LEU A 22 7.92 23.63 -33.17
C LEU A 22 6.59 22.92 -32.90
N THR A 23 6.09 23.20 -31.69
CA THR A 23 4.71 23.53 -31.29
C THR A 23 3.87 24.19 -32.40
N ALA A 24 2.54 24.11 -32.50
CA ALA A 24 1.45 23.69 -31.63
C ALA A 24 0.22 23.41 -32.50
N LEU A 25 -0.67 22.52 -32.04
CA LEU A 25 -2.11 22.71 -32.16
C LEU A 25 -2.70 22.36 -30.79
N ALA A 26 -3.17 23.41 -30.12
CA ALA A 26 -3.98 23.31 -28.92
C ALA A 26 -5.41 23.08 -29.38
N ASP A 27 -5.97 21.92 -29.04
CA ASP A 27 -7.40 21.80 -28.80
C ASP A 27 -7.54 21.58 -27.30
N GLU A 28 -8.34 22.44 -26.67
CA GLU A 28 -8.70 22.36 -25.26
C GLU A 28 -9.50 21.07 -25.04
N GLU A 29 -8.88 20.05 -24.46
CA GLU A 29 -9.60 18.94 -23.86
C GLU A 29 -10.29 19.47 -22.60
N GLU A 30 -11.59 19.68 -22.73
CA GLU A 30 -12.53 19.79 -21.61
C GLU A 30 -12.27 18.61 -20.67
N THR A 31 -11.74 18.89 -19.48
CA THR A 31 -11.59 17.92 -18.40
C THR A 31 -12.97 17.52 -17.92
N THR A 32 -13.58 16.59 -18.64
CA THR A 32 -14.75 15.86 -18.14
C THR A 32 -14.21 14.94 -17.06
N ASN A 33 -14.66 15.16 -15.83
CA ASN A 33 -14.21 14.43 -14.67
C ASN A 33 -14.41 12.92 -14.91
N TYR A 34 -13.35 12.13 -14.75
CA TYR A 34 -13.36 10.66 -14.97
C TYR A 34 -14.42 9.95 -14.09
N PHE A 35 -14.92 10.64 -13.06
CA PHE A 35 -15.99 10.20 -12.17
C PHE A 35 -17.41 10.29 -12.76
N ASP A 36 -17.69 11.16 -13.74
CA ASP A 36 -19.08 11.44 -14.14
C ASP A 36 -19.71 10.38 -15.07
N TYR A 37 -18.91 9.51 -15.70
CA TYR A 37 -19.42 8.54 -16.69
C TYR A 37 -19.87 7.18 -16.09
N TYR A 38 -19.44 6.84 -14.87
CA TYR A 38 -19.76 5.55 -14.24
C TYR A 38 -20.63 5.67 -12.96
N GLY A 39 -21.06 6.87 -12.59
CA GLY A 39 -21.81 7.12 -11.35
C GLY A 39 -23.31 6.83 -11.39
N SER A 40 -23.87 6.21 -12.45
CA SER A 40 -25.34 6.06 -12.58
C SER A 40 -25.89 4.64 -12.72
N ASP A 41 -25.03 3.61 -12.78
CA ASP A 41 -25.48 2.21 -12.94
C ASP A 41 -25.23 1.31 -11.71
N LEU A 42 -24.78 1.86 -10.57
CA LEU A 42 -24.41 1.06 -9.39
C LEU A 42 -25.53 0.87 -8.33
N ASP A 43 -26.72 1.42 -8.55
CA ASP A 43 -27.77 1.43 -7.50
C ASP A 43 -28.79 0.28 -7.55
N LYS A 44 -28.53 -0.83 -8.26
CA LYS A 44 -29.58 -1.87 -8.43
C LYS A 44 -29.26 -3.32 -8.11
N GLU A 45 -28.06 -3.64 -7.65
CA GLU A 45 -27.79 -5.00 -7.15
C GLU A 45 -26.92 -4.98 -5.91
N ASP A 46 -27.39 -4.40 -4.78
CA ASP A 46 -27.10 -5.03 -3.49
C ASP A 46 -27.93 -4.60 -2.26
N GLU A 47 -29.25 -4.76 -2.33
CA GLU A 47 -30.07 -4.68 -1.11
C GLU A 47 -30.15 -6.02 -0.35
N ARG A 48 -29.41 -7.06 -0.77
CA ARG A 48 -29.43 -8.40 -0.16
C ARG A 48 -28.11 -8.85 0.49
N GLU A 49 -26.97 -8.16 0.28
CA GLU A 49 -25.73 -8.38 1.06
C GLU A 49 -25.55 -7.45 2.27
N LYS A 50 -26.43 -6.47 2.49
CA LYS A 50 -26.30 -5.54 3.63
C LYS A 50 -26.28 -6.21 5.01
N ASP A 51 -26.83 -7.42 5.14
CA ASP A 51 -26.84 -8.20 6.40
C ASP A 51 -25.60 -9.10 6.61
N LYS A 52 -24.62 -9.10 5.69
CA LYS A 52 -23.31 -9.80 5.86
C LYS A 52 -22.12 -8.87 6.06
N ASN A 53 -22.36 -7.56 6.18
CA ASN A 53 -21.33 -6.53 6.21
C ASN A 53 -20.58 -6.36 7.55
N ALA A 54 -20.76 -7.25 8.52
CA ALA A 54 -19.70 -7.48 9.50
C ALA A 54 -18.59 -8.28 8.79
N PHE A 55 -17.82 -7.59 7.94
CA PHE A 55 -16.54 -8.08 7.45
C PHE A 55 -15.77 -8.61 8.67
N ASP A 56 -15.39 -9.89 8.65
CA ASP A 56 -14.70 -10.52 9.78
C ASP A 56 -13.28 -9.95 9.89
N ALA A 57 -13.17 -8.79 10.55
CA ALA A 57 -11.93 -8.05 10.75
C ALA A 57 -10.86 -8.91 11.44
N ALA A 58 -11.27 -9.89 12.27
CA ALA A 58 -10.36 -10.85 12.88
C ALA A 58 -9.75 -11.79 11.83
N SER A 59 -10.57 -12.35 10.94
CA SER A 59 -10.06 -13.18 9.83
C SER A 59 -9.12 -12.40 8.91
N GLU A 60 -9.45 -11.15 8.59
CA GLU A 60 -8.60 -10.29 7.78
C GLU A 60 -7.30 -9.96 8.51
N PHE A 61 -7.35 -9.64 9.81
CA PHE A 61 -6.17 -9.36 10.62
C PHE A 61 -5.19 -10.55 10.65
N SER A 62 -5.71 -11.78 10.71
CA SER A 62 -4.89 -12.99 10.66
C SER A 62 -4.40 -13.37 9.25
N ASP A 63 -4.99 -12.84 8.18
CA ASP A 63 -4.57 -13.14 6.80
C ASP A 63 -3.38 -12.25 6.35
N PRO A 64 -2.19 -12.83 6.08
CA PRO A 64 -1.04 -12.08 5.57
C PRO A 64 -1.28 -11.36 4.24
N ASN A 65 -2.26 -11.81 3.45
CA ASN A 65 -2.65 -11.24 2.16
C ASN A 65 -4.03 -10.56 2.20
N GLY A 66 -4.60 -10.37 3.39
CA GLY A 66 -5.88 -9.70 3.55
C GLY A 66 -5.87 -8.26 3.04
N ARG A 67 -7.06 -7.67 2.91
CA ARG A 67 -7.23 -6.30 2.41
C ARG A 67 -6.59 -5.27 3.34
N LEU A 68 -6.45 -4.01 2.91
CA LEU A 68 -6.01 -2.94 3.80
C LEU A 68 -6.94 -2.83 5.03
N LEU A 69 -6.35 -2.81 6.23
CA LEU A 69 -7.06 -2.62 7.49
C LEU A 69 -6.86 -1.21 8.04
N VAL A 70 -7.99 -0.61 8.44
CA VAL A 70 -8.09 0.74 9.01
C VAL A 70 -8.14 0.66 10.52
N VAL A 71 -7.13 1.23 11.19
CA VAL A 71 -7.09 1.33 12.66
C VAL A 71 -7.33 2.78 13.08
N SER A 72 -8.46 3.04 13.73
CA SER A 72 -8.73 4.35 14.34
C SER A 72 -7.97 4.51 15.65
N ASN A 73 -7.09 5.49 15.74
CA ASN A 73 -6.30 5.78 16.94
C ASN A 73 -7.15 6.52 17.99
N LYS A 74 -7.30 5.94 19.17
CA LYS A 74 -8.11 6.47 20.29
C LYS A 74 -9.60 6.71 19.95
N GLY A 75 -10.10 6.04 18.91
CA GLY A 75 -11.43 6.27 18.34
C GLY A 75 -11.52 7.56 17.51
N ASP A 76 -12.73 7.93 17.11
CA ASP A 76 -13.02 9.16 16.36
C ASP A 76 -12.94 10.41 17.28
N TRP A 77 -11.74 10.69 17.79
CA TRP A 77 -11.52 11.76 18.74
C TRP A 77 -11.74 13.15 18.13
N ARG A 78 -11.85 13.29 16.81
CA ARG A 78 -12.17 14.58 16.17
C ARG A 78 -13.60 15.02 16.48
N ASN A 79 -14.51 14.06 16.72
CA ASN A 79 -15.92 14.33 17.01
C ASN A 79 -16.30 14.04 18.47
N PHE A 80 -15.55 13.18 19.14
CA PHE A 80 -15.78 12.76 20.53
C PHE A 80 -14.51 12.87 21.37
N PRO A 81 -14.56 12.79 22.72
CA PRO A 81 -13.33 12.69 23.51
C PRO A 81 -12.49 11.48 23.14
N GLU A 82 -11.16 11.62 23.13
CA GLU A 82 -10.26 10.49 22.92
C GLU A 82 -10.54 9.36 23.94
N ASN A 83 -10.47 8.10 23.49
CA ASN A 83 -10.72 6.91 24.32
C ASN A 83 -12.12 6.83 24.96
N SER A 84 -13.10 7.65 24.54
CA SER A 84 -14.50 7.49 24.96
C SER A 84 -15.18 6.32 24.23
N LEU A 85 -16.26 5.78 24.81
CA LEU A 85 -17.07 4.76 24.14
C LEU A 85 -17.69 5.31 22.85
N GLU A 86 -18.10 6.58 22.86
CA GLU A 86 -18.69 7.26 21.72
C GLU A 86 -17.69 7.44 20.58
N ALA A 87 -16.44 7.78 20.88
CA ALA A 87 -15.37 7.81 19.88
C ALA A 87 -15.13 6.43 19.27
N VAL A 88 -15.19 5.36 20.08
CA VAL A 88 -15.02 3.98 19.60
C VAL A 88 -16.17 3.58 18.67
N LEU A 89 -17.43 3.81 19.09
CA LEU A 89 -18.60 3.47 18.27
C LEU A 89 -18.65 4.29 16.98
N SER A 90 -18.38 5.59 17.05
CA SER A 90 -18.31 6.48 15.87
C SER A 90 -17.24 6.02 14.88
N ALA A 91 -16.07 5.56 15.37
CA ALA A 91 -15.01 5.05 14.49
C ALA A 91 -15.46 3.82 13.69
N PHE A 92 -16.18 2.88 14.31
CA PHE A 92 -16.76 1.74 13.60
C PHE A 92 -17.83 2.16 12.61
N GLU A 93 -18.71 3.12 12.98
CA GLU A 93 -19.70 3.69 12.05
C GLU A 93 -19.06 4.36 10.83
N LYS A 94 -17.87 4.93 11.00
CA LYS A 94 -17.05 5.53 9.94
C LYS A 94 -16.25 4.52 9.12
N GLY A 95 -16.37 3.23 9.41
CA GLY A 95 -15.77 2.15 8.63
C GLY A 95 -14.41 1.67 9.12
N ALA A 96 -13.94 2.09 10.30
CA ALA A 96 -12.74 1.52 10.88
C ALA A 96 -12.94 0.03 11.16
N ASP A 97 -11.96 -0.79 10.78
CA ASP A 97 -11.96 -2.24 11.07
C ASP A 97 -11.58 -2.52 12.51
N ILE A 98 -10.67 -1.69 13.02
CA ILE A 98 -10.06 -1.82 14.33
C ILE A 98 -10.07 -0.46 15.00
N VAL A 99 -10.40 -0.41 16.30
CA VAL A 99 -10.20 0.81 17.10
C VAL A 99 -9.13 0.55 18.14
N LYS A 100 -8.05 1.33 18.08
CA LYS A 100 -6.98 1.30 19.08
C LYS A 100 -7.35 2.18 20.26
N VAL A 101 -7.31 1.63 21.48
CA VAL A 101 -7.58 2.35 22.72
C VAL A 101 -6.48 2.10 23.74
N ASN A 102 -6.26 3.08 24.62
CA ASN A 102 -5.30 2.98 25.70
C ASN A 102 -5.97 2.48 26.98
N VAL A 103 -5.35 1.54 27.69
CA VAL A 103 -5.93 0.92 28.88
C VAL A 103 -5.07 1.21 30.12
N LYS A 104 -5.73 1.62 31.22
CA LYS A 104 -5.10 1.86 32.52
C LYS A 104 -5.85 1.13 33.63
N GLN A 105 -5.10 0.69 34.64
CA GLN A 105 -5.67 0.04 35.82
C GLN A 105 -5.86 1.05 36.95
N LEU A 106 -7.02 0.98 37.60
CA LEU A 106 -7.38 1.73 38.80
C LEU A 106 -6.88 1.04 40.08
N LYS A 107 -7.00 1.72 41.22
CA LYS A 107 -6.60 1.21 42.54
C LYS A 107 -7.30 -0.09 42.94
N ASP A 108 -8.57 -0.24 42.56
CA ASP A 108 -9.40 -1.41 42.86
C ASP A 108 -9.23 -2.56 41.86
N GLY A 109 -8.31 -2.42 40.90
CA GLY A 109 -7.99 -3.43 39.90
C GLY A 109 -8.86 -3.36 38.64
N SER A 110 -9.90 -2.52 38.61
CA SER A 110 -10.71 -2.29 37.41
C SER A 110 -9.92 -1.55 36.32
N PHE A 111 -10.34 -1.69 35.07
CA PHE A 111 -9.67 -1.09 33.91
C PHE A 111 -10.56 -0.03 33.26
N VAL A 112 -9.94 1.10 32.90
CA VAL A 112 -10.56 2.20 32.18
C VAL A 112 -9.80 2.50 30.89
N LEU A 113 -10.47 3.13 29.94
CA LEU A 113 -9.80 3.64 28.74
C LEU A 113 -9.23 5.04 29.00
N MET A 114 -7.92 5.17 28.99
CA MET A 114 -7.21 6.44 29.14
C MET A 114 -5.76 6.31 28.67
N ALA A 115 -5.26 7.32 27.95
CA ALA A 115 -3.85 7.36 27.54
C ALA A 115 -2.90 7.73 28.69
N ASP A 116 -3.30 8.71 29.48
CA ASP A 116 -2.46 9.31 30.52
C ASP A 116 -2.54 8.52 31.83
N ASP A 117 -1.55 8.69 32.70
CA ASP A 117 -1.55 8.09 34.04
C ASP A 117 -2.33 8.93 35.08
N THR A 118 -2.79 10.12 34.70
CA THR A 118 -3.50 11.07 35.58
C THR A 118 -4.74 11.64 34.90
N THR A 119 -5.64 12.23 35.69
CA THR A 119 -6.87 12.89 35.21
C THR A 119 -6.64 14.27 34.58
N GLY A 120 -5.41 14.80 34.58
CA GLY A 120 -5.13 16.22 34.32
C GLY A 120 -5.49 16.71 32.92
N ARG A 121 -5.08 16.00 31.87
CA ARG A 121 -5.24 16.48 30.47
C ARG A 121 -6.64 16.25 29.91
N THR A 122 -7.23 15.08 30.15
CA THR A 122 -8.43 14.62 29.43
C THR A 122 -9.71 14.75 30.24
N CYS A 123 -9.65 15.03 31.54
CA CYS A 123 -10.84 15.20 32.37
C CYS A 123 -11.11 16.68 32.69
N TYR A 124 -12.37 17.08 32.60
CA TYR A 124 -12.82 18.39 33.04
C TYR A 124 -12.68 18.52 34.55
N GLY A 125 -12.05 19.62 35.00
CA GLY A 125 -11.68 19.79 36.41
C GLY A 125 -10.63 18.81 36.88
N GLY A 126 -9.87 18.19 35.96
CA GLY A 126 -8.74 17.31 36.25
C GLY A 126 -7.75 17.96 37.21
N ASP A 127 -7.30 17.19 38.18
CA ASP A 127 -6.49 17.62 39.32
C ASP A 127 -5.13 16.88 39.38
N ASP A 128 -4.70 16.32 38.24
CA ASP A 128 -3.49 15.51 38.11
C ASP A 128 -3.43 14.30 39.05
N LYS A 129 -4.60 13.83 39.53
CA LYS A 129 -4.67 12.65 40.40
C LYS A 129 -4.28 11.38 39.63
N PRO A 130 -3.35 10.54 40.15
CA PRO A 130 -2.96 9.30 39.50
C PRO A 130 -4.12 8.30 39.42
N LEU A 131 -4.31 7.67 38.26
CA LEU A 131 -5.34 6.65 38.06
C LEU A 131 -5.17 5.44 38.99
N LYS A 132 -3.91 5.07 39.28
CA LYS A 132 -3.57 3.98 40.23
C LYS A 132 -4.00 4.27 41.68
N GLU A 133 -4.38 5.51 42.00
CA GLU A 133 -4.87 5.91 43.32
C GLU A 133 -6.39 6.09 43.36
N LEU A 134 -7.06 6.07 42.20
CA LEU A 134 -8.50 6.25 42.05
C LEU A 134 -9.22 4.90 42.05
N THR A 135 -10.40 4.86 42.66
CA THR A 135 -11.37 3.76 42.56
C THR A 135 -12.37 3.99 41.43
N ALA A 136 -13.11 2.94 41.04
CA ALA A 136 -14.18 3.02 40.06
C ALA A 136 -15.27 4.05 40.44
N GLU A 137 -15.57 4.22 41.73
CA GLU A 137 -16.55 5.21 42.20
C GLU A 137 -16.04 6.65 42.09
N GLU A 138 -14.74 6.86 42.27
CA GLU A 138 -14.14 8.19 42.14
C GLU A 138 -13.98 8.59 40.68
N ILE A 139 -13.53 7.68 39.80
CA ILE A 139 -13.32 8.02 38.39
C ILE A 139 -14.63 8.39 37.66
N LYS A 140 -15.76 7.78 38.06
CA LYS A 140 -17.09 8.07 37.50
C LYS A 140 -17.55 9.51 37.70
N LYS A 141 -16.93 10.25 38.62
CA LYS A 141 -17.25 11.66 38.89
C LYS A 141 -16.62 12.60 37.86
N TYR A 142 -15.58 12.14 37.17
CA TYR A 142 -14.93 12.94 36.13
C TYR A 142 -15.75 12.90 34.84
N ARG A 143 -15.64 13.97 34.05
CA ARG A 143 -16.19 14.06 32.70
C ARG A 143 -15.06 14.33 31.73
N LEU A 144 -15.15 13.74 30.54
CA LEU A 144 -14.11 13.91 29.53
C LEU A 144 -14.19 15.28 28.84
N LEU A 145 -13.04 15.80 28.45
CA LEU A 145 -12.91 16.95 27.57
C LEU A 145 -13.00 16.52 26.10
N SER A 146 -13.54 17.37 25.25
CA SER A 146 -13.62 17.11 23.80
C SER A 146 -12.24 16.89 23.18
N GLY A 147 -12.15 16.08 22.12
CA GLY A 147 -10.89 15.90 21.42
C GLY A 147 -9.83 15.21 22.27
N VAL A 148 -8.60 15.68 22.12
CA VAL A 148 -7.42 15.18 22.85
C VAL A 148 -7.10 16.01 24.10
N GLY A 149 -8.07 16.71 24.70
CA GLY A 149 -7.85 17.44 25.96
C GLY A 149 -6.86 18.60 25.86
N GLU A 150 -6.82 19.29 24.72
CA GLU A 150 -6.03 20.53 24.55
C GLU A 150 -6.56 21.67 25.46
N LYS A 151 -5.75 22.73 25.66
CA LYS A 151 -6.05 23.87 26.57
C LYS A 151 -7.42 24.56 26.36
N MET A 152 -8.02 24.43 25.19
CA MET A 152 -9.33 25.03 24.84
C MET A 152 -10.44 23.99 24.66
N SER A 153 -10.20 22.74 25.06
CA SER A 153 -11.18 21.68 24.95
C SER A 153 -12.40 21.98 25.80
N ARG A 154 -13.58 21.65 25.27
CA ARG A 154 -14.85 21.88 25.95
C ARG A 154 -15.14 20.72 26.89
N GLN A 155 -15.76 21.01 28.02
CA GLN A 155 -16.38 19.98 28.83
C GLN A 155 -17.44 19.25 28.00
N THR A 156 -17.48 17.93 28.12
CA THR A 156 -18.54 17.09 27.57
C THR A 156 -19.35 16.44 28.70
N ASN A 157 -20.44 15.77 28.34
CA ASN A 157 -21.20 14.95 29.28
C ASN A 157 -20.70 13.49 29.34
N PHE A 158 -19.68 13.15 28.57
CA PHE A 158 -19.16 11.79 28.46
C PHE A 158 -18.31 11.41 29.69
N GLU A 159 -18.42 10.16 30.10
CA GLU A 159 -17.70 9.60 31.24
C GLU A 159 -16.43 8.89 30.80
N VAL A 160 -15.50 8.67 31.74
CA VAL A 160 -14.36 7.76 31.51
C VAL A 160 -14.90 6.33 31.41
N PRO A 161 -14.76 5.65 30.25
CA PRO A 161 -15.37 4.34 30.07
C PRO A 161 -14.55 3.23 30.72
N PHE A 162 -15.23 2.25 31.28
CA PHE A 162 -14.62 1.01 31.77
C PHE A 162 -14.44 0.02 30.63
N LEU A 163 -13.28 -0.63 30.58
CA LEU A 163 -12.95 -1.58 29.52
C LEU A 163 -13.99 -2.71 29.43
N TYR A 164 -14.46 -3.24 30.57
CA TYR A 164 -15.43 -4.34 30.61
C TYR A 164 -16.76 -3.99 29.92
N ASP A 165 -17.20 -2.73 30.04
CA ASP A 165 -18.41 -2.23 29.40
C ASP A 165 -18.17 -1.99 27.91
N VAL A 166 -17.02 -1.43 27.55
CA VAL A 166 -16.63 -1.21 26.14
C VAL A 166 -16.55 -2.53 25.38
N LEU A 167 -15.92 -3.55 25.96
CA LEU A 167 -15.86 -4.90 25.37
C LEU A 167 -17.24 -5.45 25.03
N GLY A 168 -18.23 -5.24 25.91
CA GLY A 168 -19.61 -5.64 25.63
C GLY A 168 -20.30 -4.80 24.55
N ALA A 169 -19.99 -3.51 24.46
CA ALA A 169 -20.62 -2.60 23.52
C ALA A 169 -20.10 -2.74 22.08
N VAL A 170 -18.86 -3.22 21.90
CA VAL A 170 -18.20 -3.36 20.59
C VAL A 170 -18.32 -4.74 19.97
N GLN A 171 -18.89 -5.72 20.68
CA GLN A 171 -19.05 -7.08 20.18
C GLN A 171 -19.77 -7.11 18.82
N GLY A 172 -19.15 -7.76 17.83
CA GLY A 172 -19.67 -7.87 16.47
C GLY A 172 -19.62 -6.60 15.62
N LYS A 173 -18.90 -5.55 16.05
CA LYS A 173 -18.74 -4.30 15.28
C LYS A 173 -17.40 -4.20 14.53
N GLY A 174 -16.40 -4.94 14.98
CA GLY A 174 -15.01 -4.90 14.51
C GLY A 174 -14.09 -5.30 15.67
N MET A 175 -12.78 -5.05 15.56
CA MET A 175 -11.84 -5.41 16.61
C MET A 175 -11.46 -4.23 17.51
N LEU A 176 -11.16 -4.51 18.77
CA LEU A 176 -10.57 -3.55 19.71
C LEU A 176 -9.08 -3.86 19.90
N MET A 177 -8.21 -2.89 19.65
CA MET A 177 -6.78 -3.03 19.89
C MET A 177 -6.39 -2.34 21.20
N LEU A 178 -5.93 -3.11 22.17
CA LEU A 178 -5.56 -2.61 23.50
C LEU A 178 -4.08 -2.22 23.52
N ASP A 179 -3.80 -0.94 23.78
CA ASP A 179 -2.48 -0.42 24.10
C ASP A 179 -2.35 -0.29 25.63
N PHE A 180 -1.50 -1.11 26.23
CA PHE A 180 -1.47 -1.33 27.67
C PHE A 180 -0.04 -1.53 28.20
N ASP A 181 0.12 -1.39 29.52
CA ASP A 181 1.39 -1.73 30.20
C ASP A 181 1.57 -3.25 30.21
N TRP A 182 2.66 -3.74 29.60
CA TRP A 182 3.00 -5.17 29.50
C TRP A 182 2.99 -5.92 30.85
N ALA A 183 3.23 -5.21 31.96
CA ALA A 183 3.12 -5.80 33.31
C ALA A 183 1.71 -6.33 33.61
N LEU A 184 0.67 -5.80 32.96
CA LEU A 184 -0.74 -6.12 33.17
C LEU A 184 -1.27 -7.22 32.24
N ARG A 185 -0.45 -7.77 31.34
CA ARG A 185 -0.86 -8.71 30.28
C ARG A 185 -1.70 -9.89 30.77
N ASP A 186 -1.35 -10.50 31.90
CA ASP A 186 -2.01 -11.70 32.41
C ASP A 186 -3.40 -11.37 32.98
N VAL A 187 -3.51 -10.23 33.69
CA VAL A 187 -4.78 -9.76 34.25
C VAL A 187 -5.70 -9.30 33.12
N LEU A 188 -5.16 -8.55 32.16
CA LEU A 188 -5.92 -8.04 31.01
C LEU A 188 -6.42 -9.19 30.12
N TYR A 189 -5.60 -10.22 29.89
CA TYR A 189 -6.00 -11.43 29.20
C TYR A 189 -7.21 -12.10 29.86
N ASN A 190 -7.20 -12.25 31.18
CA ASN A 190 -8.34 -12.85 31.90
C ASN A 190 -9.60 -11.99 31.77
N VAL A 191 -9.50 -10.65 31.86
CA VAL A 191 -10.67 -9.76 31.68
C VAL A 191 -11.28 -9.93 30.28
N VAL A 192 -10.46 -10.02 29.24
CA VAL A 192 -10.94 -10.22 27.86
C VAL A 192 -11.49 -11.64 27.66
N LYS A 193 -10.84 -12.65 28.23
CA LYS A 193 -11.28 -14.05 28.21
C LYS A 193 -12.63 -14.22 28.90
N ASP A 194 -12.80 -13.65 30.09
CA ASP A 194 -14.02 -13.74 30.88
C ASP A 194 -15.21 -13.04 30.20
N ARG A 195 -14.93 -12.15 29.25
CA ARG A 195 -15.94 -11.50 28.40
C ARG A 195 -16.19 -12.23 27.07
N ASP A 196 -15.50 -13.34 26.80
CA ASP A 196 -15.54 -14.07 25.54
C ASP A 196 -15.15 -13.22 24.31
N MET A 197 -14.17 -12.33 24.50
CA MET A 197 -13.77 -11.33 23.48
C MET A 197 -12.37 -11.59 22.90
N LEU A 198 -11.74 -12.73 23.18
CA LEU A 198 -10.38 -13.03 22.71
C LEU A 198 -10.26 -13.09 21.17
N GLY A 199 -11.34 -13.39 20.45
CA GLY A 199 -11.40 -13.37 18.99
C GLY A 199 -11.54 -11.97 18.38
N ASP A 200 -12.01 -10.99 19.15
CA ASP A 200 -12.28 -9.63 18.67
C ASP A 200 -11.30 -8.59 19.27
N VAL A 201 -10.31 -9.04 20.04
CA VAL A 201 -9.38 -8.15 20.76
C VAL A 201 -7.93 -8.44 20.40
N ILE A 202 -7.22 -7.38 19.98
CA ILE A 202 -5.79 -7.42 19.69
C ILE A 202 -5.02 -6.88 20.91
N PHE A 203 -4.10 -7.68 21.43
CA PHE A 203 -3.14 -7.23 22.42
C PHE A 203 -1.94 -6.58 21.72
N TYR A 204 -1.86 -5.25 21.79
CA TYR A 204 -0.74 -4.50 21.22
C TYR A 204 0.36 -4.26 22.26
N THR A 205 1.61 -4.54 21.90
CA THR A 205 2.75 -4.36 22.82
C THR A 205 4.08 -4.13 22.10
N GLU A 206 4.96 -3.33 22.71
CA GLU A 206 6.37 -3.16 22.30
C GLU A 206 7.35 -4.04 23.10
N ALA A 207 6.85 -5.03 23.84
CA ALA A 207 7.70 -5.97 24.58
C ALA A 207 8.67 -6.72 23.66
N LYS A 208 9.69 -7.35 24.25
CA LYS A 208 10.63 -8.16 23.48
C LYS A 208 9.87 -9.34 22.85
N ALA A 209 10.12 -9.60 21.57
CA ALA A 209 9.48 -10.70 20.85
C ALA A 209 9.59 -12.06 21.56
N LYS A 210 10.71 -12.30 22.26
CA LYS A 210 10.90 -13.50 23.08
C LYS A 210 9.87 -13.57 24.23
N ASP A 211 9.70 -12.49 24.97
CA ASP A 211 8.80 -12.42 26.13
C ASP A 211 7.34 -12.56 25.68
N ILE A 212 7.00 -12.02 24.50
CA ILE A 212 5.69 -12.21 23.85
C ILE A 212 5.45 -13.69 23.54
N GLY A 213 6.42 -14.37 22.91
CA GLY A 213 6.30 -15.79 22.58
C GLY A 213 6.22 -16.70 23.81
N GLU A 214 7.01 -16.41 24.85
CA GLU A 214 6.94 -17.14 26.13
C GLU A 214 5.57 -16.97 26.78
N TRP A 215 5.02 -15.75 26.79
CA TRP A 215 3.68 -15.49 27.29
C TRP A 215 2.60 -16.22 26.48
N ALA A 216 2.56 -16.00 25.16
CA ALA A 216 1.53 -16.55 24.29
C ALA A 216 1.51 -18.10 24.27
N SER A 217 2.69 -18.73 24.36
CA SER A 217 2.80 -20.20 24.41
C SER A 217 2.27 -20.82 25.70
N GLY A 218 2.18 -20.04 26.78
CA GLY A 218 1.63 -20.48 28.07
C GLY A 218 0.12 -20.32 28.19
N LEU A 219 -0.54 -19.69 27.20
CA LEU A 219 -1.98 -19.44 27.24
C LEU A 219 -2.78 -20.62 26.69
N GLU A 220 -3.91 -20.90 27.32
CA GLU A 220 -4.86 -21.94 26.89
C GLU A 220 -5.50 -21.61 25.54
N VAL A 221 -5.93 -20.35 25.38
CA VAL A 221 -6.51 -19.82 24.15
C VAL A 221 -5.58 -18.72 23.67
N LYS A 222 -5.13 -18.82 22.41
CA LYS A 222 -4.22 -17.84 21.83
C LYS A 222 -5.00 -16.57 21.49
N PRO A 223 -4.63 -15.40 22.04
CA PRO A 223 -5.22 -14.13 21.65
C PRO A 223 -4.65 -13.64 20.31
N HIS A 224 -5.33 -12.69 19.69
CA HIS A 224 -4.73 -11.89 18.61
C HIS A 224 -3.65 -10.96 19.17
N ILE A 225 -2.49 -10.91 18.52
CA ILE A 225 -1.33 -10.14 19.01
C ILE A 225 -0.74 -9.30 17.88
N MET A 226 -0.57 -8.00 18.14
CA MET A 226 0.26 -7.12 17.32
C MET A 226 1.47 -6.67 18.13
N SER A 227 2.68 -6.99 17.64
CA SER A 227 3.90 -6.49 18.27
C SER A 227 4.35 -5.16 17.68
N GLY A 228 5.25 -4.46 18.38
CA GLY A 228 5.72 -3.14 18.00
C GLY A 228 7.22 -3.00 18.11
N TYR A 229 7.88 -2.47 17.07
CA TYR A 229 9.32 -2.29 17.07
C TYR A 229 9.79 -0.99 16.44
N LYS A 230 10.64 -0.25 17.15
CA LYS A 230 11.26 0.99 16.70
C LYS A 230 12.76 0.82 16.57
N SER A 231 13.29 0.88 15.34
CA SER A 231 14.73 0.74 15.09
C SER A 231 15.09 1.27 13.70
N ASN A 232 16.37 1.59 13.52
CA ASN A 232 16.94 1.96 12.21
C ASN A 232 17.90 0.90 11.66
N ILE A 233 18.05 -0.24 12.36
CA ILE A 233 19.09 -1.23 12.06
C ILE A 233 18.45 -2.48 11.46
N VAL A 234 18.70 -2.70 10.18
CA VAL A 234 18.05 -3.74 9.34
C VAL A 234 18.14 -5.14 9.94
N PHE A 235 19.30 -5.54 10.47
CA PHE A 235 19.49 -6.88 11.06
C PHE A 235 18.65 -7.07 12.33
N MET A 236 18.50 -6.02 13.14
CA MET A 236 17.68 -6.09 14.35
C MET A 236 16.20 -6.12 14.03
N ILE A 237 15.76 -5.31 13.06
CA ILE A 237 14.38 -5.33 12.55
C ILE A 237 14.05 -6.71 12.01
N GLY A 238 14.91 -7.27 11.16
CA GLY A 238 14.69 -8.59 10.59
C GLY A 238 14.64 -9.71 11.64
N SER A 239 15.48 -9.62 12.67
CA SER A 239 15.46 -10.57 13.80
C SER A 239 14.20 -10.43 14.64
N TYR A 240 13.74 -9.19 14.89
CA TYR A 240 12.52 -8.93 15.65
C TYR A 240 11.28 -9.46 14.92
N ILE A 241 11.10 -9.11 13.63
CA ILE A 241 9.97 -9.57 12.81
C ILE A 241 9.87 -11.11 12.86
N LYS A 242 10.98 -11.80 12.58
CA LYS A 242 11.04 -13.26 12.62
C LYS A 242 10.60 -13.81 13.97
N LYS A 243 11.17 -13.30 15.06
CA LYS A 243 10.86 -13.77 16.42
C LYS A 243 9.43 -13.44 16.85
N SER A 244 8.87 -12.33 16.39
CA SER A 244 7.47 -11.97 16.68
C SER A 244 6.52 -12.98 16.06
N PHE A 245 6.71 -13.33 14.79
CA PHE A 245 5.87 -14.33 14.12
C PHE A 245 6.09 -15.74 14.70
N GLU A 246 7.34 -16.13 15.01
CA GLU A 246 7.60 -17.39 15.75
C GLU A 246 6.94 -17.41 17.14
N GLY A 247 6.77 -16.23 17.75
CA GLY A 247 6.09 -16.05 19.04
C GLY A 247 4.56 -15.94 18.96
N GLY A 248 3.97 -16.05 17.76
CA GLY A 248 2.52 -16.03 17.57
C GLY A 248 1.91 -14.64 17.40
N ALA A 249 2.70 -13.59 17.20
CA ALA A 249 2.14 -12.33 16.69
C ALA A 249 1.67 -12.50 15.24
N GLU A 250 0.61 -11.80 14.85
CA GLU A 250 0.04 -11.85 13.49
C GLU A 250 0.44 -10.60 12.68
N ALA A 251 0.70 -9.51 13.38
CA ALA A 251 1.16 -8.25 12.81
C ALA A 251 2.33 -7.65 13.60
N VAL A 252 3.17 -6.88 12.90
CA VAL A 252 4.25 -6.09 13.50
C VAL A 252 4.16 -4.65 13.04
N ARG A 253 3.98 -3.73 13.99
CA ARG A 253 4.06 -2.29 13.76
C ARG A 253 5.52 -1.86 13.74
N LEU A 254 5.99 -1.35 12.60
CA LEU A 254 7.34 -0.81 12.46
C LEU A 254 7.32 0.70 12.67
N ALA A 255 8.36 1.24 13.32
CA ALA A 255 8.48 2.67 13.54
C ALA A 255 9.91 3.20 13.32
N THR A 256 9.99 4.39 12.74
CA THR A 256 11.23 5.16 12.61
C THR A 256 10.95 6.66 12.50
N LYS A 257 11.91 7.48 12.93
CA LYS A 257 11.95 8.92 12.62
C LYS A 257 12.67 9.24 11.31
N ASN A 258 13.35 8.26 10.70
CA ASN A 258 14.14 8.47 9.49
C ASN A 258 13.25 8.27 8.25
N PRO A 259 13.01 9.30 7.41
CA PRO A 259 12.21 9.17 6.19
C PRO A 259 12.75 8.10 5.21
N TYR A 260 14.05 7.85 5.25
CA TYR A 260 14.76 6.83 4.46
C TYR A 260 15.12 5.60 5.29
N GLY A 261 14.38 5.33 6.36
CA GLY A 261 14.61 4.18 7.22
C GLY A 261 14.39 2.87 6.46
N VAL A 262 15.19 1.85 6.79
CA VAL A 262 15.13 0.53 6.17
C VAL A 262 13.78 -0.19 6.32
N ILE A 263 12.88 0.32 7.17
CA ILE A 263 11.50 -0.15 7.29
C ILE A 263 10.65 0.19 6.05
N PHE A 264 11.13 1.06 5.15
CA PHE A 264 10.44 1.44 3.91
C PHE A 264 10.99 0.71 2.68
N ASP A 265 11.98 -0.17 2.87
CA ASP A 265 12.65 -0.91 1.80
C ASP A 265 11.98 -2.25 1.54
N ASN A 266 12.00 -2.67 0.26
CA ASN A 266 11.47 -3.96 -0.16
C ASN A 266 12.13 -5.15 0.57
N PHE A 267 13.43 -5.04 0.90
CA PHE A 267 14.15 -6.08 1.65
C PHE A 267 13.52 -6.38 3.03
N THR A 268 13.06 -5.35 3.74
CA THR A 268 12.37 -5.53 5.02
C THR A 268 10.96 -6.04 4.81
N MET A 269 10.25 -5.50 3.83
CA MET A 269 8.86 -5.86 3.53
C MET A 269 8.69 -7.31 3.07
N LYS A 270 9.67 -7.89 2.37
CA LYS A 270 9.70 -9.32 2.02
C LYS A 270 9.62 -10.27 3.22
N LYS A 271 9.96 -9.81 4.42
CA LYS A 271 9.91 -10.64 5.64
C LYS A 271 8.48 -10.90 6.14
N PHE A 272 7.51 -10.17 5.59
CA PHE A 272 6.09 -10.31 5.92
C PHE A 272 5.35 -11.22 4.94
N GLU A 273 5.92 -11.49 3.76
CA GLU A 273 5.26 -12.24 2.69
C GLU A 273 4.82 -13.63 3.15
N SER A 274 3.51 -13.88 3.11
CA SER A 274 2.87 -15.14 3.53
C SER A 274 3.06 -15.52 5.01
N VAL A 275 3.56 -14.61 5.86
CA VAL A 275 3.81 -14.90 7.29
C VAL A 275 2.94 -14.06 8.21
N GLY A 276 2.75 -12.77 7.91
CA GLY A 276 1.97 -11.87 8.74
C GLY A 276 1.93 -10.46 8.17
N ARG A 277 1.40 -9.50 8.92
CA ARG A 277 1.06 -8.17 8.41
C ARG A 277 2.01 -7.08 8.90
N ALA A 278 2.35 -6.15 8.02
CA ALA A 278 3.13 -4.96 8.38
C ALA A 278 2.17 -3.82 8.73
N ALA A 279 2.35 -3.26 9.92
CA ALA A 279 1.58 -2.12 10.40
C ALA A 279 2.44 -0.85 10.51
N ILE A 280 1.84 0.31 10.30
CA ILE A 280 2.49 1.61 10.51
C ILE A 280 1.56 2.59 11.19
N ASP A 281 2.13 3.43 12.06
CA ASP A 281 1.41 4.49 12.76
C ASP A 281 1.70 5.84 12.11
N LEU A 282 0.69 6.45 11.49
CA LEU A 282 0.82 7.74 10.81
C LEU A 282 0.37 8.92 11.68
N THR A 283 -0.11 8.65 12.91
CA THR A 283 -0.60 9.69 13.82
C THR A 283 0.53 10.48 14.49
N ASP A 284 1.75 9.93 14.51
CA ASP A 284 2.96 10.62 14.97
C ASP A 284 4.05 10.60 13.88
N PRO A 285 4.45 11.77 13.34
CA PRO A 285 5.55 11.92 12.39
C PRO A 285 6.88 11.26 12.83
N ASN A 286 7.11 11.07 14.13
CA ASN A 286 8.30 10.40 14.66
C ASN A 286 8.27 8.87 14.58
N LEU A 287 7.13 8.29 14.20
CA LEU A 287 6.92 6.86 14.00
C LEU A 287 6.97 6.46 12.53
N CYS A 288 6.68 7.38 11.60
CA CYS A 288 6.55 7.09 10.17
C CYS A 288 7.54 7.83 9.26
N GLY A 289 8.62 8.38 9.83
CA GLY A 289 9.62 9.12 9.06
C GLY A 289 9.05 10.40 8.44
N SER A 290 8.28 11.15 9.22
CA SER A 290 7.66 12.44 8.85
C SER A 290 6.61 12.36 7.74
N ARG A 291 6.02 11.18 7.52
CA ARG A 291 4.84 11.03 6.66
C ARG A 291 3.62 11.58 7.38
N GLU A 292 2.88 12.44 6.70
CA GLU A 292 1.63 13.00 7.23
C GLU A 292 0.50 11.97 7.08
N ASP A 293 -0.51 12.05 7.94
CA ASP A 293 -1.68 11.18 7.87
C ASP A 293 -2.65 11.68 6.77
N THR A 294 -2.30 11.41 5.51
CA THR A 294 -3.04 11.85 4.31
C THR A 294 -2.99 10.78 3.22
N GLU A 295 -3.93 10.83 2.26
CA GLU A 295 -4.02 9.87 1.14
C GLU A 295 -2.69 9.69 0.39
N LYS A 296 -1.96 10.78 0.15
CA LYS A 296 -0.64 10.74 -0.49
C LYS A 296 0.30 9.74 0.20
N TRP A 297 0.35 9.78 1.53
CA TRP A 297 1.25 8.96 2.32
C TRP A 297 0.65 7.60 2.68
N TRP A 298 -0.68 7.48 2.79
CA TRP A 298 -1.36 6.18 2.80
C TRP A 298 -0.96 5.38 1.57
N ASN A 299 -1.06 6.00 0.40
CA ASN A 299 -0.66 5.37 -0.85
C ASN A 299 0.83 4.98 -0.85
N ASP A 300 1.74 5.87 -0.41
CA ASP A 300 3.17 5.53 -0.33
C ASP A 300 3.44 4.31 0.57
N VAL A 301 2.84 4.23 1.75
CA VAL A 301 3.11 3.10 2.67
C VAL A 301 2.45 1.80 2.19
N VAL A 302 1.25 1.87 1.61
CA VAL A 302 0.60 0.68 1.02
C VAL A 302 1.37 0.18 -0.21
N SER A 303 1.87 1.08 -1.06
CA SER A 303 2.76 0.70 -2.18
C SER A 303 4.04 0.02 -1.73
N ARG A 304 4.55 0.35 -0.54
CA ARG A 304 5.69 -0.33 0.09
C ARG A 304 5.31 -1.67 0.72
N GLY A 305 4.01 -1.94 0.88
CA GLY A 305 3.46 -3.20 1.35
C GLY A 305 3.07 -3.23 2.82
N TYR A 306 2.87 -2.06 3.44
CA TYR A 306 2.11 -1.98 4.69
C TYR A 306 0.63 -2.28 4.40
N SER A 307 0.02 -3.08 5.25
CA SER A 307 -1.37 -3.54 5.09
C SER A 307 -2.27 -3.19 6.28
N ILE A 308 -1.72 -2.57 7.31
CA ILE A 308 -2.45 -2.04 8.46
C ILE A 308 -1.95 -0.62 8.71
N ILE A 309 -2.86 0.35 8.77
CA ILE A 309 -2.53 1.76 9.03
C ILE A 309 -3.28 2.23 10.27
N ILE A 310 -2.55 2.78 11.22
CA ILE A 310 -3.10 3.51 12.36
C ILE A 310 -3.22 4.99 11.96
N THR A 311 -4.45 5.50 12.01
CA THR A 311 -4.83 6.82 11.53
C THR A 311 -5.69 7.56 12.55
N ASP A 312 -5.63 8.86 12.45
CA ASP A 312 -6.45 9.84 13.13
C ASP A 312 -7.66 10.28 12.26
N TYR A 313 -7.73 9.81 11.00
CA TYR A 313 -8.76 10.10 9.99
C TYR A 313 -9.43 8.80 9.49
N PRO A 314 -10.19 8.10 10.36
CA PRO A 314 -10.69 6.76 10.04
C PRO A 314 -11.69 6.74 8.89
N GLU A 315 -12.49 7.78 8.70
CA GLU A 315 -13.50 7.85 7.64
C GLU A 315 -12.85 7.96 6.26
N GLU A 316 -11.93 8.90 6.13
CA GLU A 316 -11.18 9.17 4.90
C GLU A 316 -10.26 8.00 4.52
N LEU A 317 -9.61 7.36 5.50
CA LEU A 317 -8.80 6.17 5.23
C LEU A 317 -9.69 4.97 4.84
N SER A 318 -10.90 4.85 5.41
CA SER A 318 -11.86 3.81 5.03
C SER A 318 -12.37 3.99 3.60
N GLU A 319 -12.58 5.24 3.16
CA GLU A 319 -12.88 5.55 1.76
C GLU A 319 -11.73 5.14 0.84
N TYR A 320 -10.49 5.52 1.17
CA TYR A 320 -9.30 5.09 0.41
C TYR A 320 -9.15 3.55 0.35
N ALA A 321 -9.46 2.84 1.44
CA ALA A 321 -9.44 1.38 1.47
C ALA A 321 -10.49 0.76 0.53
N LYS A 322 -11.72 1.30 0.50
CA LYS A 322 -12.77 0.88 -0.44
C LYS A 322 -12.37 1.13 -1.89
N GLU A 323 -11.82 2.30 -2.19
CA GLU A 323 -11.31 2.61 -3.53
C GLU A 323 -10.16 1.69 -3.95
N THR A 324 -9.31 1.29 -3.01
CA THR A 324 -8.21 0.34 -3.25
C THR A 324 -8.75 -1.03 -3.64
N GLU A 325 -9.76 -1.55 -2.94
CA GLU A 325 -10.40 -2.82 -3.29
C GLU A 325 -11.18 -2.75 -4.61
N TYR A 326 -11.80 -1.60 -4.91
CA TYR A 326 -12.41 -1.36 -6.21
C TYR A 326 -11.36 -1.38 -7.33
N ALA A 327 -10.22 -0.70 -7.16
CA ALA A 327 -9.12 -0.71 -8.13
C ALA A 327 -8.54 -2.12 -8.34
N LYS A 328 -8.43 -2.93 -7.27
CA LYS A 328 -8.03 -4.34 -7.35
C LYS A 328 -9.02 -5.17 -8.16
N THR A 329 -10.32 -4.94 -7.98
CA THR A 329 -11.39 -5.60 -8.75
C THR A 329 -11.30 -5.24 -10.24
N GLN A 330 -11.09 -3.96 -10.55
CA GLN A 330 -10.87 -3.51 -11.93
C GLN A 330 -9.64 -4.16 -12.58
N LEU A 331 -8.53 -4.32 -11.84
CA LEU A 331 -7.38 -5.07 -12.33
C LEU A 331 -7.72 -6.54 -12.59
N ARG A 332 -8.48 -7.17 -11.69
CA ARG A 332 -8.91 -8.58 -11.81
C ARG A 332 -9.76 -8.81 -13.06
N GLU A 333 -10.68 -7.90 -13.36
CA GLU A 333 -11.50 -7.96 -14.57
C GLU A 333 -10.65 -7.83 -15.84
N ALA A 334 -9.72 -6.88 -15.88
CA ALA A 334 -8.77 -6.74 -16.98
C ALA A 334 -7.89 -7.99 -17.15
N TYR A 335 -7.38 -8.54 -16.04
CA TYR A 335 -6.61 -9.79 -16.04
C TYR A 335 -7.43 -10.94 -16.63
N LYS A 336 -8.64 -11.17 -16.14
CA LYS A 336 -9.54 -12.20 -16.67
C LYS A 336 -9.79 -12.04 -18.18
N ARG A 337 -10.10 -10.81 -18.62
CA ARG A 337 -10.35 -10.51 -20.04
C ARG A 337 -9.14 -10.81 -20.91
N TYR A 338 -7.96 -10.29 -20.54
CA TYR A 338 -6.80 -10.33 -21.43
C TYR A 338 -5.93 -11.56 -21.25
N LYS A 339 -5.95 -12.22 -20.08
CA LYS A 339 -5.14 -13.42 -19.84
C LYS A 339 -5.94 -14.72 -19.95
N GLU A 340 -7.13 -14.79 -19.36
CA GLU A 340 -7.88 -16.04 -19.26
C GLU A 340 -8.79 -16.27 -20.48
N GLN A 341 -9.37 -15.19 -21.00
CA GLN A 341 -10.38 -15.27 -22.08
C GLN A 341 -9.81 -14.94 -23.47
N TRP A 342 -8.68 -14.25 -23.53
CA TRP A 342 -8.07 -13.84 -24.78
C TRP A 342 -6.92 -14.76 -25.19
N VAL A 343 -6.94 -15.20 -26.45
CA VAL A 343 -5.90 -16.07 -27.01
C VAL A 343 -4.82 -15.20 -27.62
N LEU A 344 -3.62 -15.25 -27.02
CA LEU A 344 -2.45 -14.54 -27.51
C LEU A 344 -2.11 -15.00 -28.95
N PRO A 345 -2.10 -14.09 -29.94
CA PRO A 345 -1.79 -14.45 -31.30
C PRO A 345 -0.35 -14.94 -31.47
N GLU A 346 -0.13 -15.87 -32.41
CA GLU A 346 1.21 -16.31 -32.78
C GLU A 346 1.62 -15.73 -34.15
N PHE A 347 2.72 -14.98 -34.15
CA PHE A 347 3.29 -14.44 -35.38
C PHE A 347 4.83 -14.36 -35.29
N LYS A 348 5.53 -14.76 -36.36
CA LYS A 348 7.00 -14.72 -36.40
C LYS A 348 7.48 -13.42 -37.03
N SER A 349 7.63 -12.37 -36.23
CA SER A 349 8.39 -11.15 -36.61
C SER A 349 9.14 -10.58 -35.40
N TYR A 350 10.23 -9.84 -35.65
CA TYR A 350 11.02 -9.21 -34.60
C TYR A 350 10.18 -8.20 -33.79
N THR A 351 9.43 -7.34 -34.50
CA THR A 351 8.56 -6.33 -33.88
C THR A 351 7.43 -6.95 -33.06
N PHE A 352 6.82 -8.05 -33.53
CA PHE A 352 5.82 -8.79 -32.77
C PHE A 352 6.41 -9.39 -31.48
N GLY A 353 7.67 -9.82 -31.52
CA GLY A 353 8.38 -10.32 -30.34
C GLY A 353 8.50 -9.30 -29.21
N ASP A 354 8.71 -8.02 -29.52
CA ASP A 354 8.76 -6.94 -28.54
C ASP A 354 7.40 -6.71 -27.87
N TYR A 355 6.33 -6.62 -28.65
CA TYR A 355 4.96 -6.47 -28.11
C TYR A 355 4.54 -7.68 -27.29
N LYS A 356 4.93 -8.89 -27.71
CA LYS A 356 4.67 -10.13 -26.96
C LYS A 356 5.37 -10.12 -25.61
N ARG A 357 6.62 -9.66 -25.54
CA ARG A 357 7.33 -9.51 -24.26
C ARG A 357 6.65 -8.50 -23.34
N ALA A 358 6.29 -7.32 -23.86
CA ALA A 358 5.62 -6.29 -23.09
C ALA A 358 4.27 -6.78 -22.52
N TYR A 359 3.47 -7.49 -23.33
CA TYR A 359 2.23 -8.11 -22.91
C TYR A 359 2.46 -9.17 -21.80
N LEU A 360 3.43 -10.08 -21.99
CA LEU A 360 3.72 -11.11 -21.00
C LEU A 360 4.21 -10.53 -19.67
N TRP A 361 4.99 -9.43 -19.70
CA TRP A 361 5.38 -8.72 -18.48
C TRP A 361 4.17 -8.08 -17.79
N ALA A 362 3.31 -7.37 -18.52
CA ALA A 362 2.13 -6.74 -17.93
C ALA A 362 1.16 -7.76 -17.32
N VAL A 363 1.02 -8.94 -17.93
CA VAL A 363 0.27 -10.08 -17.34
C VAL A 363 0.92 -10.57 -16.06
N SER A 364 2.24 -10.75 -16.06
CA SER A 364 2.99 -11.22 -14.88
C SER A 364 2.87 -10.24 -13.71
N ASP A 365 3.00 -8.93 -13.98
CA ASP A 365 2.86 -7.88 -12.96
C ASP A 365 1.44 -7.84 -12.39
N ALA A 366 0.42 -7.96 -13.26
CA ALA A 366 -0.98 -8.03 -12.83
C ALA A 366 -1.26 -9.26 -11.96
N GLU A 367 -0.72 -10.42 -12.32
CA GLU A 367 -0.83 -11.65 -11.53
C GLU A 367 -0.19 -11.49 -10.14
N GLU A 368 1.03 -10.95 -10.08
CA GLU A 368 1.73 -10.69 -8.82
C GLU A 368 0.92 -9.76 -7.89
N TYR A 369 0.33 -8.70 -8.44
CA TYR A 369 -0.47 -7.75 -7.67
C TYR A 369 -1.79 -8.34 -7.17
N LEU A 370 -2.37 -9.30 -7.91
CA LEU A 370 -3.63 -9.96 -7.53
C LEU A 370 -3.44 -11.10 -6.53
N SER A 371 -2.30 -11.80 -6.58
CA SER A 371 -2.04 -12.96 -5.71
C SER A 371 -1.23 -12.64 -4.44
N GLY A 372 -0.58 -11.47 -4.40
CA GLY A 372 0.28 -11.07 -3.29
C GLY A 372 -0.43 -10.25 -2.20
N ARG A 373 0.40 -9.60 -1.37
CA ARG A 373 -0.05 -8.59 -0.40
C ARG A 373 -0.79 -7.45 -1.09
N VAL A 374 -1.65 -6.78 -0.35
CA VAL A 374 -2.34 -5.56 -0.80
C VAL A 374 -1.35 -4.55 -1.41
N ARG A 375 -1.76 -3.96 -2.53
CA ARG A 375 -1.07 -2.85 -3.21
C ARG A 375 -1.90 -1.59 -3.09
N SER A 376 -1.30 -0.45 -3.39
CA SER A 376 -2.02 0.81 -3.32
C SER A 376 -3.05 0.95 -4.45
N LYS A 377 -4.02 1.84 -4.27
CA LYS A 377 -4.98 2.22 -5.32
C LYS A 377 -4.27 2.51 -6.65
N TYR A 378 -3.23 3.35 -6.63
CA TYR A 378 -2.53 3.74 -7.86
C TYR A 378 -1.70 2.60 -8.46
N ASP A 379 -1.17 1.67 -7.66
CA ASP A 379 -0.47 0.49 -8.18
C ASP A 379 -1.42 -0.40 -8.99
N TYR A 380 -2.61 -0.68 -8.45
CA TYR A 380 -3.64 -1.46 -9.16
C TYR A 380 -4.10 -0.79 -10.45
N LEU A 381 -4.40 0.52 -10.41
CA LEU A 381 -4.81 1.28 -11.59
C LEU A 381 -3.70 1.32 -12.65
N THR A 382 -2.44 1.47 -12.23
CA THR A 382 -1.28 1.51 -13.13
C THR A 382 -1.06 0.15 -13.80
N ALA A 383 -1.12 -0.94 -13.03
CA ALA A 383 -1.02 -2.30 -13.57
C ALA A 383 -2.15 -2.60 -14.56
N ARG A 384 -3.39 -2.19 -14.25
CA ARG A 384 -4.54 -2.34 -15.15
C ARG A 384 -4.30 -1.62 -16.48
N ALA A 385 -3.92 -0.34 -16.42
CA ALA A 385 -3.65 0.47 -17.61
C ALA A 385 -2.44 -0.04 -18.40
N ALA A 386 -1.44 -0.62 -17.75
CA ALA A 386 -0.30 -1.27 -18.42
C ALA A 386 -0.75 -2.52 -19.17
N LEU A 387 -1.54 -3.39 -18.54
CA LEU A 387 -2.08 -4.60 -19.14
C LEU A 387 -2.98 -4.29 -20.35
N GLU A 388 -3.93 -3.38 -20.20
CA GLU A 388 -4.84 -2.96 -21.28
C GLU A 388 -4.06 -2.39 -22.47
N ARG A 389 -3.11 -1.47 -22.23
CA ARG A 389 -2.29 -0.91 -23.30
C ARG A 389 -1.44 -1.98 -24.00
N ALA A 390 -0.86 -2.91 -23.23
CA ALA A 390 -0.05 -3.97 -23.81
C ALA A 390 -0.90 -4.91 -24.68
N ALA A 391 -2.10 -5.27 -24.23
CA ALA A 391 -3.06 -6.10 -24.96
C ALA A 391 -3.55 -5.43 -26.26
N VAL A 392 -3.98 -4.17 -26.20
CA VAL A 392 -4.41 -3.41 -27.39
C VAL A 392 -3.27 -3.27 -28.40
N ASN A 393 -2.05 -3.00 -27.92
CA ASN A 393 -0.89 -2.85 -28.80
C ASN A 393 -0.54 -4.15 -29.52
N ILE A 394 -0.55 -5.29 -28.84
CA ILE A 394 -0.24 -6.57 -29.49
C ILE A 394 -1.33 -6.99 -30.48
N GLU A 395 -2.61 -6.74 -30.17
CA GLU A 395 -3.73 -7.02 -31.07
C GLU A 395 -3.66 -6.15 -32.32
N LYS A 396 -3.48 -4.83 -32.17
CA LYS A 396 -3.34 -3.91 -33.31
C LYS A 396 -2.16 -4.28 -34.21
N ASN A 397 -1.02 -4.65 -33.62
CA ASN A 397 0.14 -5.06 -34.40
C ASN A 397 -0.06 -6.43 -35.06
N PHE A 398 -0.76 -7.37 -34.41
CA PHE A 398 -1.14 -8.63 -35.03
C PHE A 398 -2.00 -8.40 -36.27
N THR A 399 -3.07 -7.60 -36.14
CA THR A 399 -3.94 -7.25 -37.27
C THR A 399 -3.16 -6.56 -38.38
N ALA A 400 -2.32 -5.57 -38.06
CA ALA A 400 -1.47 -4.91 -39.03
C ALA A 400 -0.47 -5.88 -39.70
N LEU A 401 0.05 -6.89 -38.99
CA LEU A 401 0.93 -7.91 -39.57
C LEU A 401 0.16 -8.89 -40.46
N GLN A 402 -1.06 -9.27 -40.09
CA GLN A 402 -1.95 -10.13 -40.90
C GLN A 402 -2.42 -9.44 -42.18
N GLU A 403 -2.76 -8.16 -42.11
CA GLU A 403 -3.17 -7.34 -43.25
C GLU A 403 -1.97 -6.94 -44.13
N GLY A 404 -0.74 -7.35 -43.78
CA GLY A 404 0.48 -7.02 -44.52
C GLY A 404 0.95 -5.56 -44.35
N VAL A 405 0.43 -4.86 -43.35
CA VAL A 405 0.64 -3.42 -43.10
C VAL A 405 1.84 -3.15 -42.18
N ALA A 406 2.40 -4.13 -41.47
CA ALA A 406 3.53 -3.88 -40.58
C ALA A 406 4.92 -4.11 -41.23
N GLY A 407 5.61 -3.00 -41.52
CA GLY A 407 7.04 -2.90 -41.16
C GLY A 407 8.06 -2.61 -42.24
N LEU A 408 7.69 -2.57 -43.52
CA LEU A 408 8.43 -1.94 -44.62
C LEU A 408 7.44 -1.75 -45.75
N THR A 409 6.86 -0.56 -45.90
CA THR A 409 6.29 -0.20 -47.19
C THR A 409 7.45 -0.21 -48.18
N ILE A 410 7.53 -1.28 -48.97
CA ILE A 410 8.42 -1.39 -50.12
C ILE A 410 7.88 -0.41 -51.15
N THR A 411 8.22 0.86 -50.98
CA THR A 411 7.93 1.89 -51.97
C THR A 411 9.04 1.85 -53.03
N PRO A 412 8.73 2.10 -54.32
CA PRO A 412 9.74 2.15 -55.37
C PRO A 412 11.01 2.95 -55.02
N PRO A 413 10.93 4.09 -54.29
CA PRO A 413 12.11 4.83 -53.84
C PRO A 413 13.00 4.06 -52.86
N ARG A 414 12.43 3.25 -51.95
CA ARG A 414 13.20 2.48 -50.96
C ARG A 414 13.92 1.29 -51.58
N ILE A 415 13.31 0.62 -52.56
CA ILE A 415 14.00 -0.40 -53.38
C ILE A 415 15.18 0.24 -54.11
N LEU A 416 14.96 1.42 -54.70
CA LEU A 416 15.99 2.15 -55.43
C LEU A 416 17.17 2.49 -54.51
N VAL A 417 16.90 3.00 -53.30
CA VAL A 417 17.95 3.34 -52.32
C VAL A 417 18.71 2.09 -51.85
N ALA A 418 18.03 0.98 -51.57
CA ALA A 418 18.70 -0.26 -51.18
C ALA A 418 19.57 -0.84 -52.31
N ALA A 419 19.06 -0.84 -53.54
CA ALA A 419 19.80 -1.28 -54.73
C ALA A 419 21.03 -0.39 -54.99
N LEU A 420 20.87 0.94 -54.89
CA LEU A 420 21.97 1.89 -55.06
C LEU A 420 23.03 1.76 -53.96
N SER A 421 22.63 1.53 -52.71
CA SER A 421 23.58 1.28 -51.62
C SER A 421 24.38 -0.01 -51.81
N ILE A 422 23.75 -1.10 -52.28
CA ILE A 422 24.44 -2.35 -52.61
C ILE A 422 25.41 -2.14 -53.78
N ILE A 423 24.97 -1.46 -54.84
CA ILE A 423 25.83 -1.13 -55.99
C ILE A 423 27.01 -0.26 -55.55
N ALA A 424 26.81 0.71 -54.66
CA ALA A 424 27.87 1.56 -54.14
C ALA A 424 28.89 0.76 -53.33
N VAL A 425 28.44 -0.14 -52.44
CA VAL A 425 29.33 -1.00 -51.65
C VAL A 425 30.13 -1.94 -52.55
N VAL A 426 29.47 -2.59 -53.53
CA VAL A 426 30.14 -3.49 -54.48
C VAL A 426 31.12 -2.72 -55.37
N SER A 427 30.77 -1.52 -55.83
CA SER A 427 31.64 -0.68 -56.65
C SER A 427 32.87 -0.21 -55.87
N VAL A 428 32.70 0.14 -54.59
CA VAL A 428 33.79 0.49 -53.68
C VAL A 428 34.69 -0.72 -53.42
N GLN A 429 34.12 -1.90 -53.20
CA GLN A 429 34.89 -3.14 -53.04
C GLN A 429 35.69 -3.48 -54.32
N ILE A 430 35.08 -3.37 -55.51
CA ILE A 430 35.77 -3.60 -56.78
C ILE A 430 36.89 -2.57 -56.99
N TYR A 431 36.65 -1.30 -56.66
CA TYR A 431 37.66 -0.25 -56.76
C TYR A 431 38.86 -0.54 -55.85
N PHE A 432 38.63 -0.90 -54.58
CA PHE A 432 39.71 -1.24 -53.66
C PHE A 432 40.39 -2.56 -54.04
N HIS A 433 39.67 -3.54 -54.57
CA HIS A 433 40.25 -4.78 -55.06
C HIS A 433 41.15 -4.54 -56.29
N LYS A 434 40.72 -3.71 -57.24
CA LYS A 434 41.56 -3.28 -58.38
C LYS A 434 42.77 -2.48 -57.90
N LYS A 435 42.59 -1.53 -56.98
CA LYS A 435 43.67 -0.72 -56.43
C LYS A 435 44.73 -1.58 -55.73
N LYS A 436 44.31 -2.56 -54.93
CA LYS A 436 45.20 -3.52 -54.27
C LYS A 436 45.95 -4.39 -55.28
N LYS A 437 45.30 -4.80 -56.38
CA LYS A 437 45.93 -5.56 -57.48
C LYS A 437 46.95 -4.73 -58.27
N THR A 438 46.74 -3.42 -58.38
CA THR A 438 47.68 -2.48 -59.01
C THR A 438 48.87 -2.19 -58.08
N GLU A 439 48.62 -2.04 -56.77
CA GLU A 439 49.67 -1.89 -55.75
C GLU A 439 50.53 -3.17 -55.63
N GLU A 440 49.94 -4.37 -55.71
CA GLU A 440 50.68 -5.65 -55.77
C GLU A 440 51.49 -5.83 -57.05
N LYS A 441 51.07 -5.22 -58.18
CA LYS A 441 51.86 -5.19 -59.41
C LYS A 441 53.03 -4.21 -59.34
N SER A 442 52.92 -3.12 -58.58
CA SER A 442 54.02 -2.16 -58.39
C SER A 442 55.09 -2.61 -57.39
N VAL A 443 54.83 -3.62 -56.55
CA VAL A 443 55.80 -4.19 -55.59
C VAL A 443 56.58 -5.38 -56.20
N LYS A 444 56.24 -5.81 -57.42
CA LYS A 444 56.94 -6.87 -58.18
C LYS A 444 57.78 -6.33 -59.36
N CYS A 445 58.08 -5.03 -59.38
CA CYS A 445 59.05 -4.44 -60.30
C CYS A 445 60.30 -3.98 -59.55
#